data_AF-A0A7T0JRM1-F1
#
_entry.id   AF-A0A7T0JRM1-F1
#
_cell.length_a   1.000
_cell.length_b   1.000
_cell.length_c   1.000
_cell.angle_alpha   90.00
_cell.angle_beta   90.00
_cell.angle_gamma   90.00
#
_symmetry.space_group_name_H-M   'P 1'
#
loop_
_entity.id
_entity.type
_entity.pdbx_description
1 polymer ?
#
loop_
_entity_poly.entity_id
_entity_poly.type
_entity_poly.pdbx_seq_one_letter_code
_entity_poly.pdbx_strand_id
1 'polypeptide(L)'
;MKIDLSSSDETELLGAALWRALPKKCLLFLYGDLGAGKTTLVRGLLRAAGHAGSVKSPTYSLVEEYRLADRAVFHFDLYRLKDPEELEWMGINDYLQQDALCCVEWPQMGEGYLPAADLELRLGYHGEGRSIEINALAESLKNTLVIDWKNKDLLL
;
A
#
# COMPACT_ATOMS: atom_id res chain seq x y z
N MET A 1 12.74 6.22 5.65
CA MET A 1 13.17 5.20 6.64
C MET A 1 13.34 3.84 5.96
N LYS A 2 14.26 2.98 6.39
CA LYS A 2 14.43 1.61 5.84
C LYS A 2 14.27 0.55 6.93
N ILE A 3 13.58 -0.55 6.62
CA ILE A 3 13.31 -1.67 7.52
C ILE A 3 13.66 -2.97 6.81
N ASP A 4 14.40 -3.86 7.48
CA ASP A 4 14.66 -5.22 7.03
C ASP A 4 13.53 -6.16 7.49
N LEU A 5 13.08 -7.00 6.57
CA LEU A 5 11.98 -7.96 6.74
C LEU A 5 12.51 -9.37 6.47
N SER A 6 12.65 -10.17 7.51
CA SER A 6 13.30 -11.49 7.40
C SER A 6 12.42 -12.56 6.73
N SER A 7 11.11 -12.33 6.62
CA SER A 7 10.14 -13.30 6.09
C SER A 7 8.91 -12.62 5.47
N SER A 8 8.08 -13.43 4.81
CA SER A 8 6.73 -12.99 4.38
C SER A 8 5.87 -12.58 5.57
N ASP A 9 5.99 -13.27 6.70
CA ASP A 9 5.21 -12.99 7.90
C ASP A 9 5.57 -11.62 8.49
N GLU A 10 6.86 -11.24 8.46
CA GLU A 10 7.25 -9.87 8.84
C GLU A 10 6.69 -8.82 7.89
N THR A 11 6.61 -9.12 6.59
CA THR A 11 5.93 -8.23 5.63
C THR A 11 4.45 -8.05 6.00
N GLU A 12 3.75 -9.13 6.37
CA GLU A 12 2.35 -9.04 6.80
C GLU A 12 2.21 -8.29 8.14
N LEU A 13 3.10 -8.54 9.11
CA LEU A 13 3.12 -7.83 10.38
C LEU A 13 3.37 -6.33 10.20
N LEU A 14 4.22 -5.94 9.24
CA LEU A 14 4.43 -4.53 8.94
C LEU A 14 3.19 -3.91 8.30
N GLY A 15 2.52 -4.64 7.40
CA GLY A 15 1.22 -4.23 6.87
C GLY A 15 0.19 -3.99 7.97
N ALA A 16 0.17 -4.85 8.99
CA ALA A 16 -0.67 -4.70 10.17
C ALA A 16 -0.31 -3.47 11.03
N ALA A 17 0.99 -3.18 11.19
CA ALA A 17 1.44 -1.98 11.89
C ALA A 17 1.04 -0.70 11.13
N LEU A 18 1.21 -0.70 9.80
CA LEU A 18 0.79 0.41 8.94
C LEU A 18 -0.72 0.66 9.03
N TRP A 19 -1.56 -0.39 9.01
CA TRP A 19 -3.01 -0.24 9.16
C TRP A 19 -3.41 0.61 10.37
N ARG A 20 -2.77 0.33 11.52
CA ARG A 20 -3.07 0.99 12.80
C ARG A 20 -2.59 2.44 12.84
N ALA A 21 -1.51 2.75 12.14
CA ALA A 21 -0.89 4.07 12.12
C ALA A 21 -1.55 5.01 11.11
N LEU A 22 -1.97 4.50 9.94
CA LEU A 22 -2.38 5.32 8.81
C LEU A 22 -3.75 6.00 9.03
N PRO A 23 -3.88 7.30 8.70
CA PRO A 23 -5.15 8.02 8.78
C PRO A 23 -6.16 7.47 7.79
N LYS A 24 -7.47 7.64 8.05
CA LYS A 24 -8.56 7.02 7.27
C LYS A 24 -8.44 7.19 5.75
N LYS A 25 -8.25 8.42 5.29
CA LYS A 25 -7.89 8.74 3.92
C LYS A 25 -6.38 8.75 3.77
N CYS A 26 -5.86 7.86 2.92
CA CYS A 26 -4.43 7.83 2.60
C CYS A 26 -4.20 7.14 1.25
N LEU A 27 -3.32 7.70 0.41
CA LEU A 27 -2.86 7.11 -0.83
C LEU A 27 -1.45 6.55 -0.65
N LEU A 28 -1.32 5.22 -0.73
CA LEU A 28 -0.07 4.49 -0.65
C LEU A 28 0.37 4.03 -2.03
N PHE A 29 1.60 4.35 -2.38
CA PHE A 29 2.26 3.82 -3.57
C PHE A 29 3.21 2.69 -3.19
N LEU A 30 3.04 1.53 -3.83
CA LEU A 30 3.80 0.32 -3.59
C LEU A 30 4.68 0.01 -4.79
N TYR A 31 5.98 0.25 -4.64
CA TYR A 31 7.00 -0.08 -5.62
C TYR A 31 7.75 -1.36 -5.23
N GLY A 32 8.34 -2.00 -6.23
CA GLY A 32 9.18 -3.18 -6.06
C GLY A 32 8.98 -4.17 -7.20
N ASP A 33 9.95 -5.04 -7.42
CA ASP A 33 9.90 -6.03 -8.49
C ASP A 33 8.78 -7.06 -8.28
N LEU A 34 8.55 -7.88 -9.31
CA LEU A 34 7.67 -9.05 -9.19
C LEU A 34 8.19 -9.95 -8.06
N GLY A 35 7.31 -10.35 -7.14
CA GLY A 35 7.69 -11.16 -5.97
C GLY A 35 8.35 -10.39 -4.82
N ALA A 36 8.48 -9.07 -4.90
CA ALA A 36 9.05 -8.24 -3.82
C ALA A 36 8.19 -8.21 -2.54
N GLY A 37 6.90 -8.60 -2.64
CA GLY A 37 6.01 -8.71 -1.48
C GLY A 37 4.96 -7.61 -1.34
N LYS A 38 4.75 -6.79 -2.38
CA LYS A 38 3.73 -5.71 -2.41
C LYS A 38 2.33 -6.20 -1.97
N THR A 39 1.79 -7.21 -2.64
CA THR A 39 0.50 -7.83 -2.25
C THR A 39 0.52 -8.47 -0.86
N THR A 40 1.67 -9.00 -0.41
CA THR A 40 1.81 -9.56 0.94
C THR A 40 1.66 -8.45 1.99
N LEU A 41 2.24 -7.27 1.75
CA LEU A 41 2.07 -6.11 2.62
C LEU A 41 0.59 -5.68 2.71
N VAL A 42 -0.09 -5.58 1.56
CA VAL A 42 -1.53 -5.26 1.50
C VAL A 42 -2.37 -6.32 2.22
N ARG A 43 -2.00 -7.60 2.09
CA ARG A 43 -2.67 -8.68 2.82
C ARG A 43 -2.55 -8.49 4.33
N GLY A 44 -1.36 -8.20 4.85
CA GLY A 44 -1.15 -7.92 6.27
C GLY A 44 -2.03 -6.77 6.78
N LEU A 45 -2.13 -5.70 5.98
CA LEU A 45 -3.00 -4.56 6.25
C LEU A 45 -4.48 -4.96 6.33
N LEU A 46 -4.98 -5.68 5.32
CA LEU A 46 -6.37 -6.14 5.27
C LEU A 46 -6.70 -7.14 6.38
N ARG A 47 -5.76 -8.03 6.73
CA ARG A 47 -5.90 -8.96 7.86
C ARG A 47 -6.02 -8.22 9.18
N ALA A 48 -5.19 -7.20 9.41
CA ALA A 48 -5.27 -6.37 10.61
C ALA A 48 -6.57 -5.56 10.69
N ALA A 49 -7.18 -5.25 9.54
CA ALA A 49 -8.49 -4.64 9.45
C ALA A 49 -9.67 -5.61 9.62
N GLY A 50 -9.40 -6.89 9.88
CA GLY A 50 -10.43 -7.92 10.12
C GLY A 50 -10.92 -8.65 8.86
N HIS A 51 -10.30 -8.46 7.70
CA HIS A 51 -10.67 -9.20 6.50
C HIS A 51 -10.27 -10.69 6.62
N ALA A 52 -11.26 -11.58 6.59
CA ALA A 52 -11.05 -13.03 6.67
C ALA A 52 -10.90 -13.72 5.30
N GLY A 53 -11.26 -13.06 4.19
CA GLY A 53 -11.21 -13.63 2.85
C GLY A 53 -9.80 -13.80 2.26
N SER A 54 -9.73 -14.28 1.02
CA SER A 54 -8.46 -14.37 0.29
C SER A 54 -8.07 -13.01 -0.27
N VAL A 55 -6.84 -12.58 -0.01
CA VAL A 55 -6.26 -11.38 -0.63
C VAL A 55 -5.28 -11.81 -1.72
N LYS A 56 -5.63 -11.50 -2.96
CA LYS A 56 -4.82 -11.71 -4.16
C LYS A 56 -4.58 -10.37 -4.84
N SER A 57 -3.53 -10.28 -5.65
CA SER A 57 -3.34 -9.11 -6.51
C SER A 57 -4.50 -9.03 -7.52
N PRO A 58 -5.16 -7.87 -7.65
CA PRO A 58 -6.19 -7.63 -8.65
C PRO A 58 -5.59 -7.35 -10.04
N THR A 59 -4.53 -8.06 -10.44
CA THR A 59 -3.79 -7.78 -11.69
C THR A 59 -4.68 -7.71 -12.94
N TYR A 60 -5.79 -8.46 -12.97
CA TYR A 60 -6.71 -8.51 -14.10
C TYR A 60 -7.95 -7.62 -13.93
N SER A 61 -8.43 -7.42 -12.70
CA SER A 61 -9.53 -6.50 -12.42
C SER A 61 -9.05 -5.05 -12.23
N LEU A 62 -7.74 -4.84 -12.12
CA LEU A 62 -7.00 -3.63 -11.79
C LEU A 62 -7.28 -3.07 -10.39
N VAL A 63 -8.50 -3.23 -9.88
CA VAL A 63 -8.92 -2.82 -8.54
C VAL A 63 -9.74 -3.91 -7.86
N GLU A 64 -9.61 -4.00 -6.53
CA GLU A 64 -10.49 -4.75 -5.64
C GLU A 64 -10.89 -3.85 -4.45
N GLU A 65 -12.19 -3.82 -4.13
CA GLU A 65 -12.73 -3.08 -2.99
C GLU A 65 -12.90 -4.01 -1.79
N TYR A 66 -12.36 -3.60 -0.64
CA TYR A 66 -12.58 -4.25 0.64
C TYR A 66 -13.35 -3.31 1.57
N ARG A 67 -14.61 -3.66 1.87
CA ARG A 67 -15.42 -2.96 2.87
C ARG A 67 -15.12 -3.52 4.26
N LEU A 68 -14.49 -2.69 5.08
CA LEU A 68 -14.08 -3.04 6.44
C LEU A 68 -14.89 -2.22 7.43
N ALA A 69 -14.83 -2.57 8.72
CA ALA A 69 -15.64 -1.91 9.74
C ALA A 69 -15.34 -0.40 9.87
N ASP A 70 -14.06 -0.01 9.73
CA ASP A 70 -13.62 1.37 9.98
C ASP A 70 -13.63 2.28 8.73
N ARG A 71 -13.23 1.74 7.57
CA ARG A 71 -13.10 2.43 6.28
C ARG A 71 -12.99 1.42 5.13
N ALA A 72 -13.23 1.87 3.90
CA ALA A 72 -12.91 1.06 2.73
C ALA A 72 -11.38 1.01 2.47
N VAL A 73 -10.94 -0.09 1.86
CA VAL A 73 -9.60 -0.20 1.26
C VAL A 73 -9.78 -0.52 -0.22
N PHE A 74 -9.18 0.29 -1.08
CA PHE A 74 -9.08 0.02 -2.51
C PHE A 74 -7.67 -0.46 -2.83
N HIS A 75 -7.55 -1.72 -3.26
CA HIS A 75 -6.30 -2.30 -3.68
C HIS A 75 -6.23 -2.22 -5.20
N PHE A 76 -5.30 -1.44 -5.73
CA PHE A 76 -5.00 -1.38 -7.15
C PHE A 76 -3.73 -2.15 -7.48
N ASP A 77 -3.72 -2.87 -8.60
CA ASP A 77 -2.49 -3.40 -9.20
C ASP A 77 -2.46 -3.04 -10.68
N LEU A 78 -1.57 -2.10 -11.01
CA LEU A 78 -1.47 -1.52 -12.34
C LEU A 78 -0.44 -2.23 -13.22
N TYR A 79 0.11 -3.38 -12.80
CA TYR A 79 1.14 -4.10 -13.55
C TYR A 79 0.77 -4.40 -15.01
N ARG A 80 -0.52 -4.62 -15.28
CA ARG A 80 -1.06 -4.91 -16.62
C ARG A 80 -1.73 -3.73 -17.29
N LEU A 81 -1.73 -2.56 -16.67
CA LEU A 81 -2.22 -1.33 -17.28
C LEU A 81 -1.32 -0.99 -18.47
N LYS A 82 -1.90 -0.90 -19.67
CA LYS A 82 -1.13 -0.65 -20.89
C LYS A 82 -1.01 0.83 -21.20
N ASP A 83 -2.10 1.55 -20.98
CA ASP A 83 -2.19 2.99 -21.16
C ASP A 83 -2.63 3.63 -19.83
N PRO A 84 -1.85 4.55 -19.25
CA PRO A 84 -2.23 5.30 -18.06
C PRO A 84 -3.61 5.97 -18.17
N GLU A 85 -4.04 6.36 -19.38
CA GLU A 85 -5.33 7.01 -19.62
C GLU A 85 -6.51 6.12 -19.24
N GLU A 86 -6.37 4.79 -19.31
CA GLU A 86 -7.39 3.82 -18.88
C GLU A 86 -7.90 4.09 -17.45
N LEU A 87 -7.06 4.67 -16.58
CA LEU A 87 -7.45 5.04 -15.22
C LEU A 87 -8.54 6.12 -15.15
N GLU A 88 -8.52 7.08 -16.09
CA GLU A 88 -9.55 8.12 -16.18
C GLU A 88 -10.90 7.50 -16.56
N TRP A 89 -10.91 6.60 -17.54
CA TRP A 89 -12.10 5.89 -17.98
C TRP A 89 -12.68 4.97 -16.90
N MET A 90 -11.82 4.42 -16.05
CA MET A 90 -12.22 3.62 -14.89
C MET A 90 -12.79 4.45 -13.73
N GLY A 91 -12.73 5.79 -13.82
CA GLY A 91 -13.17 6.68 -12.75
C GLY A 91 -12.27 6.58 -11.52
N ILE A 92 -10.94 6.45 -11.68
CA ILE A 92 -10.02 6.32 -10.53
C ILE A 92 -10.21 7.43 -9.49
N ASN A 93 -10.52 8.64 -9.96
CA ASN A 93 -10.77 9.81 -9.13
C ASN A 93 -11.91 9.59 -8.13
N ASP A 94 -12.94 8.82 -8.47
CA ASP A 94 -14.07 8.52 -7.58
C ASP A 94 -13.63 7.66 -6.38
N TYR A 95 -12.62 6.80 -6.56
CA TYR A 95 -12.03 6.02 -5.47
C TYR A 95 -11.13 6.89 -4.60
N LEU A 96 -10.25 7.67 -5.22
CA LEU A 96 -9.26 8.51 -4.53
C LEU A 96 -9.89 9.66 -3.72
N GLN A 97 -11.10 10.10 -4.09
CA GLN A 97 -11.81 11.15 -3.37
C GLN A 97 -12.46 10.67 -2.07
N GLN A 98 -12.70 9.36 -1.90
CA GLN A 98 -13.34 8.79 -0.72
C GLN A 98 -12.47 8.89 0.55
N ASP A 99 -13.10 8.81 1.72
CA ASP A 99 -12.41 8.67 3.02
C ASP A 99 -11.98 7.20 3.20
N ALA A 100 -11.03 6.78 2.35
CA ALA A 100 -10.59 5.41 2.19
C ALA A 100 -9.07 5.33 2.06
N LEU A 101 -8.55 4.13 2.34
CA LEU A 101 -7.15 3.82 2.09
C LEU A 101 -7.01 3.24 0.68
N CYS A 102 -6.20 3.87 -0.15
CA CYS A 102 -5.89 3.38 -1.50
C CYS A 102 -4.46 2.83 -1.51
N CYS A 103 -4.31 1.54 -1.85
CA CYS A 103 -3.01 0.90 -2.02
C CYS A 103 -2.78 0.62 -3.49
N VAL A 104 -1.83 1.33 -4.12
CA VAL A 104 -1.55 1.21 -5.55
C VAL A 104 -0.23 0.48 -5.77
N GLU A 105 -0.28 -0.76 -6.23
CA GLU A 105 0.87 -1.48 -6.76
C GLU A 105 1.19 -1.01 -8.18
N TRP A 106 2.50 -0.88 -8.47
CA TRP A 106 3.00 -0.41 -9.77
C TRP A 106 2.47 0.98 -10.18
N PRO A 107 2.47 1.99 -9.28
CA PRO A 107 1.90 3.30 -9.57
C PRO A 107 2.57 4.01 -10.75
N GLN A 108 3.82 3.65 -11.11
CA GLN A 108 4.49 4.16 -12.31
C GLN A 108 3.75 3.84 -13.62
N MET A 109 2.92 2.80 -13.64
CA MET A 109 2.10 2.49 -14.83
C MET A 109 0.92 3.45 -14.99
N GLY A 110 0.55 4.20 -13.94
CA GLY A 110 -0.49 5.22 -13.95
C GLY A 110 0.05 6.65 -13.93
N GLU A 111 1.31 6.86 -14.30
CA GLU A 111 1.95 8.18 -14.27
C GLU A 111 1.16 9.20 -15.11
N GLY A 112 0.98 10.40 -14.57
CA GLY A 112 0.16 11.46 -15.19
C GLY A 112 -1.32 11.42 -14.84
N TYR A 113 -1.85 10.29 -14.36
CA TYR A 113 -3.27 10.11 -13.99
C TYR A 113 -3.49 9.85 -12.49
N LEU A 114 -2.42 9.51 -11.77
CA LEU A 114 -2.45 9.44 -10.31
C LEU A 114 -1.98 10.77 -9.69
N PRO A 115 -2.62 11.24 -8.60
CA PRO A 115 -2.09 12.36 -7.82
C PRO A 115 -0.84 11.94 -7.06
N ALA A 116 -0.19 12.91 -6.41
CA ALA A 116 0.91 12.61 -5.49
C ALA A 116 0.42 11.69 -4.36
N ALA A 117 1.20 10.65 -4.05
CA ALA A 117 0.93 9.78 -2.92
C ALA A 117 1.17 10.48 -1.59
N ASP A 118 0.55 9.98 -0.53
CA ASP A 118 0.84 10.39 0.83
C ASP A 118 2.08 9.65 1.38
N LEU A 119 2.20 8.36 1.05
CA LEU A 119 3.41 7.56 1.30
C LEU A 119 3.84 6.78 0.06
N GLU A 120 5.15 6.70 -0.14
CA GLU A 120 5.78 5.70 -1.00
C GLU A 120 6.45 4.61 -0.18
N LEU A 121 6.14 3.36 -0.52
CA LEU A 121 6.76 2.18 0.04
C LEU A 121 7.50 1.43 -1.09
N ARG A 122 8.81 1.30 -0.96
CA ARG A 122 9.65 0.61 -1.97
C ARG A 122 10.15 -0.70 -1.37
N LEU A 123 9.65 -1.82 -1.88
CA LEU A 123 10.06 -3.16 -1.48
C LEU A 123 11.16 -3.67 -2.40
N GLY A 124 12.21 -4.26 -1.80
CA GLY A 124 13.33 -4.86 -2.51
C GLY A 124 13.79 -6.15 -1.85
N TYR A 125 14.60 -6.92 -2.57
CA TYR A 125 15.27 -8.09 -2.04
C TYR A 125 16.44 -7.69 -1.15
N HIS A 126 16.61 -8.36 -0.01
CA HIS A 126 17.77 -8.16 0.87
C HIS A 126 18.22 -9.50 1.46
N GLY A 127 19.28 -10.07 0.88
CA GLY A 127 19.68 -11.46 1.15
C GLY A 127 18.54 -12.43 0.81
N GLU A 128 18.20 -13.30 1.75
CA GLU A 128 17.06 -14.22 1.64
C GLU A 128 15.71 -13.55 1.98
N GLY A 129 15.74 -12.38 2.62
CA GLY A 129 14.56 -11.63 3.04
C GLY A 129 14.16 -10.52 2.07
N ARG A 130 13.49 -9.50 2.61
CA ARG A 130 13.12 -8.26 1.92
C ARG A 130 13.62 -7.07 2.72
N SER A 131 13.69 -5.92 2.08
CA SER A 131 13.76 -4.62 2.75
C SER A 131 12.66 -3.73 2.21
N ILE A 132 12.16 -2.83 3.04
CA ILE A 132 11.20 -1.81 2.63
C ILE A 132 11.71 -0.43 3.02
N GLU A 133 11.65 0.48 2.05
CA GLU A 133 11.91 1.90 2.27
C GLU A 133 10.58 2.62 2.32
N ILE A 134 10.33 3.33 3.41
CA ILE A 134 9.11 4.08 3.69
C ILE A 134 9.43 5.56 3.61
N ASN A 135 8.73 6.28 2.73
CA ASN A 135 8.91 7.71 2.53
C ASN A 135 7.56 8.43 2.64
N ALA A 136 7.40 9.27 3.65
CA ALA A 136 6.23 10.15 3.78
C ALA A 136 6.40 11.33 2.82
N LEU A 137 5.47 11.47 1.88
CA LEU A 137 5.45 12.56 0.92
C LEU A 137 4.54 13.70 1.37
N ALA A 138 3.38 13.36 1.94
CA ALA A 138 2.46 14.34 2.50
C ALA A 138 3.03 15.00 3.76
N GLU A 139 3.02 16.33 3.80
CA GLU A 139 3.51 17.10 4.96
C GLU A 139 2.76 16.75 6.26
N SER A 140 1.48 16.38 6.17
CA SER A 140 0.68 15.96 7.33
C SER A 140 1.18 14.67 8.00
N LEU A 141 2.01 13.88 7.30
CA LEU A 141 2.52 12.61 7.81
C LEU A 141 3.99 12.70 8.22
N LYS A 142 4.74 13.65 7.66
CA LYS A 142 6.13 13.90 8.04
C LYS A 142 6.23 14.35 9.50
N ASN A 143 7.18 13.76 10.21
CA ASN A 143 7.42 13.89 11.64
C ASN A 143 6.17 13.71 12.53
N THR A 144 5.14 13.01 12.03
CA THR A 144 3.85 12.86 12.71
C THR A 144 3.37 11.42 12.72
N LEU A 145 3.60 10.67 11.64
CA LEU A 145 3.17 9.28 11.54
C LEU A 145 4.11 8.37 12.35
N VAL A 146 3.56 7.75 13.39
CA VAL A 146 4.27 6.79 14.24
C VAL A 146 3.81 5.37 13.90
N ILE A 147 4.75 4.53 13.50
CA ILE A 147 4.52 3.10 13.24
C ILE A 147 5.13 2.30 14.40
N ASP A 148 4.32 1.60 15.17
CA ASP A 148 4.82 0.62 16.14
C ASP A 148 5.31 -0.63 15.41
N TRP A 149 6.63 -0.78 15.34
CA TRP A 149 7.29 -1.91 14.70
C TRP A 149 8.20 -2.64 15.69
N LYS A 150 7.84 -3.89 16.02
CA LYS A 150 8.61 -4.76 16.93
C LYS A 150 8.90 -4.07 18.28
N ASN A 151 7.89 -3.43 18.87
CA ASN A 151 7.97 -2.68 20.14
C ASN A 151 8.92 -1.46 20.06
N LYS A 152 9.02 -0.86 18.88
CA LYS A 152 9.73 0.39 18.66
C LYS A 152 8.85 1.33 17.85
N ASP A 153 8.68 2.53 18.37
CA ASP A 153 8.00 3.60 17.65
C ASP A 153 8.94 4.16 16.58
N LEU A 154 8.49 4.02 15.33
CA LEU A 154 9.16 4.53 14.16
C LEU A 154 8.44 5.80 13.70
N LEU A 155 9.05 6.96 13.94
CA LEU A 155 8.57 8.24 13.43
C LEU A 155 9.05 8.44 11.99
N LEU A 156 8.11 8.64 11.07
CA LEU A 156 8.38 8.98 9.67
C LEU A 156 8.49 10.48 9.45
#